data_AF-A0A2A6F6F8-F1
#
_entry.id   AF-A0A2A6F6F8-F1
#
_cell.length_a   1.000
_cell.length_b   1.000
_cell.length_c   1.000
_cell.angle_alpha   90.00
_cell.angle_beta   90.00
_cell.angle_gamma   90.00
#
_symmetry.space_group_name_H-M   'P 1'
#
loop_
_entity.id
_entity.type
_entity.pdbx_description
1 polymer ?
#
loop_
_entity_poly.entity_id
_entity_poly.type
_entity_poly.pdbx_seq_one_letter_code
_entity_poly.pdbx_strand_id
1 'polypeptide(L)'
;MKSLMNILAALWAVGSSTLAVQQPAVASDNVGVHQTVAFSKERGIDLDVTVWYPASSGGKSVMLGESMFFVGTPAMLDAPISDGKFPLILLSHGAGLAGNPQALGWIAMPLAKQGFVVAAPTHPGNAGANRSAAETMKLWLRPADVTETLNAMGKAAFFEKHIEHDKVGILGLSMGGSTALAIAGARIDAKRLAAYCDTDTLNASLCGWVRQSGVDLHAMDLTSAGRDNEDARVRFAMAIDPAP
;
A
#
# COMPACT_ATOMS: atom_id res chain seq x y z
N MET A 1 -34.27 -73.47 23.39
CA MET A 1 -35.32 -72.51 22.98
C MET A 1 -35.19 -71.28 23.89
N LYS A 2 -34.48 -70.23 23.41
CA LYS A 2 -35.01 -68.87 23.10
C LYS A 2 -35.60 -68.19 24.36
N SER A 3 -35.15 -67.03 24.87
CA SER A 3 -34.54 -65.85 24.24
C SER A 3 -33.78 -65.01 25.30
N LEU A 4 -32.54 -64.61 25.02
CA LEU A 4 -31.83 -63.56 25.77
C LEU A 4 -32.28 -62.19 25.27
N MET A 5 -32.46 -61.24 26.20
CA MET A 5 -32.81 -59.86 25.96
C MET A 5 -31.52 -59.04 25.83
N ASN A 6 -31.16 -58.64 24.61
CA ASN A 6 -30.01 -57.76 24.35
C ASN A 6 -30.43 -56.29 24.46
N ILE A 7 -29.86 -55.58 25.43
CA ILE A 7 -29.91 -54.13 25.54
C ILE A 7 -28.80 -53.56 24.64
N LEU A 8 -29.15 -52.91 23.53
CA LEU A 8 -28.21 -52.09 22.76
C LEU A 8 -28.11 -50.71 23.42
N ALA A 9 -26.96 -50.40 24.02
CA ALA A 9 -26.57 -49.04 24.35
C ALA A 9 -25.96 -48.39 23.10
N ALA A 10 -26.66 -47.44 22.50
CA ALA A 10 -26.13 -46.61 21.42
C ALA A 10 -25.26 -45.49 22.02
N LEU A 11 -23.94 -45.64 21.94
CA LEU A 11 -22.98 -44.58 22.25
C LEU A 11 -22.94 -43.57 21.09
N TRP A 12 -23.58 -42.42 21.27
CA TRP A 12 -23.38 -41.26 20.40
C TRP A 12 -22.04 -40.60 20.76
N ALA A 13 -21.03 -40.80 19.92
CA ALA A 13 -19.81 -40.01 19.97
C ALA A 13 -20.10 -38.63 19.37
N VAL A 14 -20.33 -37.63 20.22
CA VAL A 14 -20.35 -36.23 19.80
C VAL A 14 -18.90 -35.83 19.53
N GLY A 15 -18.51 -35.83 18.25
CA GLY A 15 -17.25 -35.27 17.80
C GLY A 15 -17.29 -33.75 17.99
N SER A 16 -16.70 -33.26 19.07
CA SER A 16 -16.49 -31.82 19.28
C SER A 16 -15.48 -31.32 18.27
N SER A 17 -15.95 -30.81 17.14
CA SER A 17 -15.15 -29.99 16.23
C SER A 17 -14.80 -28.70 16.96
N THR A 18 -13.62 -28.64 17.56
CA THR A 18 -13.05 -27.37 18.02
C THR A 18 -12.73 -26.54 16.79
N LEU A 19 -13.66 -25.65 16.42
CA LEU A 19 -13.35 -24.50 15.59
C LEU A 19 -12.28 -23.70 16.33
N ALA A 20 -11.05 -23.74 15.82
CA ALA A 20 -10.00 -22.84 16.28
C ALA A 20 -10.47 -21.41 15.97
N VAL A 21 -10.92 -20.70 17.01
CA VAL A 21 -11.17 -19.27 16.91
C VAL A 21 -9.81 -18.63 16.65
N GLN A 22 -9.58 -18.19 15.41
CA GLN A 22 -8.44 -17.33 15.09
C GLN A 22 -8.66 -16.03 15.87
N GLN A 23 -7.95 -15.88 16.99
CA GLN A 23 -7.90 -14.59 17.67
C GLN A 23 -7.26 -13.60 16.70
N PRO A 24 -7.87 -12.42 16.47
CA PRO A 24 -7.21 -11.37 15.73
C PRO A 24 -5.88 -11.07 16.43
N ALA A 25 -4.80 -10.94 15.66
CA ALA A 25 -3.50 -10.55 16.19
C ALA A 25 -3.68 -9.29 17.03
N VAL A 26 -3.03 -9.25 18.20
CA VAL A 26 -3.29 -8.22 19.21
C VAL A 26 -2.96 -6.86 18.63
N ALA A 27 -3.99 -6.02 18.48
CA ALA A 27 -3.84 -4.59 18.23
C ALA A 27 -2.92 -4.00 19.31
N SER A 28 -1.79 -3.42 18.91
CA SER A 28 -0.87 -2.75 19.83
C SER A 28 -1.14 -1.26 19.81
N ASP A 29 -1.19 -0.63 20.99
CA ASP A 29 -1.24 0.83 21.09
C ASP A 29 0.04 1.49 20.53
N ASN A 30 1.14 0.72 20.48
CA ASN A 30 2.42 1.15 19.94
C ASN A 30 2.53 0.83 18.44
N VAL A 31 2.88 1.84 17.65
CA VAL A 31 3.14 1.71 16.22
C VAL A 31 4.63 1.82 15.97
N GLY A 32 5.19 0.79 15.36
CA GLY A 32 6.56 0.81 14.86
C GLY A 32 6.63 1.45 13.47
N VAL A 33 7.79 2.00 13.13
CA VAL A 33 8.14 2.37 11.77
C VAL A 33 9.51 1.84 11.41
N HIS A 34 9.68 1.37 10.18
CA HIS A 34 10.95 0.91 9.63
C HIS A 34 11.11 1.43 8.19
N GLN A 35 12.36 1.65 7.78
CA GLN A 35 12.71 1.96 6.39
C GLN A 35 13.34 0.73 5.75
N THR A 36 12.86 0.37 4.57
CA THR A 36 13.45 -0.70 3.76
C THR A 36 13.47 -0.28 2.30
N VAL A 37 13.94 -1.16 1.42
CA VAL A 37 14.05 -0.88 -0.01
C VAL A 37 13.34 -1.94 -0.85
N ALA A 38 12.84 -1.53 -2.01
CA ALA A 38 12.32 -2.42 -3.03
C ALA A 38 12.93 -2.09 -4.40
N PHE A 39 13.59 -3.05 -5.04
CA PHE A 39 14.18 -2.81 -6.35
C PHE A 39 13.10 -2.70 -7.44
N SER A 40 12.94 -1.52 -8.03
CA SER A 40 12.03 -1.29 -9.16
C SER A 40 12.72 -1.66 -10.46
N LYS A 41 12.36 -2.81 -11.03
CA LYS A 41 12.97 -3.32 -12.26
C LYS A 41 12.78 -2.37 -13.45
N GLU A 42 11.60 -1.78 -13.57
CA GLU A 42 11.28 -0.88 -14.68
C GLU A 42 12.04 0.43 -14.60
N ARG A 43 12.35 0.90 -13.39
CA ARG A 43 13.14 2.12 -13.17
C ARG A 43 14.64 1.85 -13.06
N GLY A 44 15.04 0.61 -12.78
CA GLY A 44 16.43 0.21 -12.57
C GLY A 44 17.05 0.76 -11.28
N ILE A 45 16.24 1.11 -10.28
CA ILE A 45 16.69 1.71 -9.00
C ILE A 45 15.95 1.12 -7.81
N ASP A 46 16.53 1.26 -6.63
CA ASP A 46 15.85 0.97 -5.37
C ASP A 46 14.85 2.07 -5.02
N LEU A 47 13.67 1.65 -4.56
CA LEU A 47 12.63 2.51 -4.00
C LEU A 47 12.76 2.50 -2.49
N ASP A 48 12.78 3.67 -1.87
CA ASP A 48 12.61 3.78 -0.42
C ASP A 48 11.19 3.40 -0.02
N VAL A 49 11.04 2.49 0.92
CA VAL A 49 9.76 2.01 1.44
C VAL A 49 9.67 2.31 2.93
N THR A 50 8.69 3.12 3.31
CA THR A 50 8.34 3.30 4.73
C THR A 50 7.29 2.29 5.14
N VAL A 51 7.53 1.57 6.23
CA VAL A 51 6.63 0.54 6.73
C VAL A 51 6.18 0.87 8.15
N TRP A 52 4.87 0.95 8.37
CA TRP A 52 4.25 1.02 9.70
C TRP A 52 3.73 -0.35 10.10
N TYR A 53 3.82 -0.70 11.38
CA TYR A 53 3.42 -2.02 11.85
C TYR A 53 3.05 -2.02 13.35
N PRO A 54 2.26 -3.00 13.82
CA PRO A 54 2.02 -3.21 15.24
C PRO A 54 3.33 -3.56 15.94
N ALA A 55 3.71 -2.79 16.96
CA ALA A 55 5.01 -2.93 17.63
C ALA A 55 4.89 -3.20 19.13
N SER A 56 5.85 -3.93 19.66
CA SER A 56 6.09 -4.06 21.09
C SER A 56 6.89 -2.85 21.62
N SER A 57 7.05 -2.74 22.94
CA SER A 57 7.84 -1.67 23.55
C SER A 57 9.30 -1.70 23.07
N GLY A 58 9.84 -0.53 22.70
CA GLY A 58 11.22 -0.37 22.24
C GLY A 58 11.33 0.68 21.16
N GLY A 59 12.47 0.70 20.47
CA GLY A 59 12.73 1.66 19.39
C GLY A 59 12.94 3.09 19.86
N LYS A 60 13.06 4.01 18.89
CA LYS A 60 13.26 5.44 19.13
C LYS A 60 11.99 6.21 18.76
N SER A 61 11.50 7.05 19.67
CA SER A 61 10.37 7.95 19.36
C SER A 61 10.72 8.90 18.21
N VAL A 62 9.85 8.95 17.20
CA VAL A 62 9.96 9.81 16.02
C VAL A 62 8.61 10.41 15.66
N MET A 63 8.64 11.56 14.98
CA MET A 63 7.48 12.18 14.36
C MET A 63 7.63 12.11 12.84
N LEU A 64 6.64 11.56 12.14
CA LEU A 64 6.66 11.37 10.69
C LEU A 64 5.66 12.31 10.01
N GLY A 65 6.04 12.90 8.88
CA GLY A 65 5.10 13.61 8.00
C GLY A 65 4.71 15.03 8.41
N GLU A 66 5.27 15.55 9.52
CA GLU A 66 5.05 16.92 9.96
C GLU A 66 5.46 17.92 8.87
N SER A 67 4.51 18.75 8.44
CA SER A 67 4.75 19.76 7.40
C SER A 67 3.68 20.84 7.46
N MET A 68 3.83 21.87 6.62
CA MET A 68 2.76 22.87 6.45
C MET A 68 1.45 22.30 5.87
N PHE A 69 1.46 21.08 5.33
CA PHE A 69 0.29 20.43 4.74
C PHE A 69 -0.37 19.41 5.67
N PHE A 70 0.39 18.80 6.58
CA PHE A 70 -0.07 17.67 7.40
C PHE A 70 0.50 17.73 8.81
N VAL A 71 -0.35 17.38 9.78
CA VAL A 71 0.07 17.12 11.17
C VAL A 71 0.84 15.80 11.22
N GLY A 72 2.00 15.81 11.84
CA GLY A 72 2.84 14.64 11.97
C GLY A 72 2.21 13.55 12.82
N THR A 73 2.58 12.30 12.56
CA THR A 73 2.15 11.15 13.35
C THR A 73 3.30 10.54 14.15
N PRO A 74 3.13 10.30 15.46
CA PRO A 74 4.15 9.67 16.28
C PRO A 74 4.29 8.18 15.96
N ALA A 75 5.52 7.68 15.99
CA ALA A 75 5.84 6.26 15.85
C ALA A 75 7.15 5.91 16.58
N MET A 76 7.43 4.62 16.69
CA MET A 76 8.65 4.08 17.30
C MET A 76 9.54 3.49 16.21
N LEU A 77 10.58 4.23 15.82
CA LEU A 77 11.55 3.78 14.82
C LEU A 77 12.27 2.51 15.29
N ASP A 78 12.23 1.48 14.44
CA ASP A 78 12.87 0.18 14.62
C ASP A 78 12.47 -0.53 15.94
N ALA A 79 11.27 -0.25 16.44
CA ALA A 79 10.71 -1.02 17.54
C ALA A 79 10.48 -2.48 17.12
N PRO A 80 10.62 -3.46 18.05
CA PRO A 80 10.31 -4.85 17.73
C PRO A 80 8.87 -5.01 17.26
N ILE A 81 8.63 -5.79 16.19
CA ILE A 81 7.27 -6.12 15.74
C ILE A 81 6.55 -6.88 16.85
N SER A 82 5.26 -6.61 17.05
CA SER A 82 4.42 -7.41 17.94
C SER A 82 4.29 -8.86 17.46
N ASP A 83 4.07 -9.77 18.41
CA ASP A 83 3.87 -11.18 18.08
C ASP A 83 2.63 -11.37 17.21
N GLY A 84 2.76 -12.21 16.17
CA GLY A 84 1.67 -12.55 15.26
C GLY A 84 2.01 -12.33 13.79
N LYS A 85 1.00 -12.60 12.96
CA LYS A 85 0.98 -12.27 11.53
C LYS A 85 -0.14 -11.28 11.25
N PHE A 86 0.14 -10.36 10.34
CA PHE A 86 -0.72 -9.23 10.07
C PHE A 86 -1.04 -9.13 8.57
N PRO A 87 -2.27 -8.76 8.19
CA PRO A 87 -2.57 -8.39 6.82
C PRO A 87 -1.73 -7.20 6.36
N LEU A 88 -1.43 -7.15 5.06
CA LEU A 88 -0.62 -6.11 4.44
C LEU A 88 -1.49 -5.11 3.67
N ILE A 89 -1.31 -3.84 3.95
CA ILE A 89 -1.82 -2.73 3.14
C ILE A 89 -0.63 -2.08 2.41
N LEU A 90 -0.69 -2.07 1.09
CA LEU A 90 0.15 -1.20 0.29
C LEU A 90 -0.45 0.21 0.31
N LEU A 91 0.37 1.23 0.48
CA LEU A 91 -0.09 2.61 0.57
C LEU A 91 0.63 3.49 -0.46
N SER A 92 -0.13 4.09 -1.37
CA SER A 92 0.41 4.92 -2.44
C SER A 92 0.12 6.41 -2.19
N HIS A 93 1.16 7.23 -2.16
CA HIS A 93 1.07 8.67 -1.84
C HIS A 93 0.53 9.53 -2.99
N GLY A 94 0.09 10.77 -2.73
CA GLY A 94 -0.21 11.73 -3.81
C GLY A 94 1.07 12.22 -4.49
N ALA A 95 0.97 13.11 -5.48
CA ALA A 95 2.16 13.80 -6.01
C ALA A 95 2.31 15.18 -5.37
N GLY A 96 3.40 15.87 -5.72
CA GLY A 96 3.60 17.27 -5.33
C GLY A 96 4.51 17.43 -4.11
N LEU A 97 4.49 18.62 -3.53
CA LEU A 97 5.33 18.97 -2.37
C LEU A 97 5.05 18.10 -1.15
N ALA A 98 3.80 17.65 -0.99
CA ALA A 98 3.40 16.77 0.09
C ALA A 98 3.30 15.29 -0.35
N GLY A 99 3.74 14.97 -1.56
CA GLY A 99 3.64 13.63 -2.16
C GLY A 99 4.71 12.67 -1.64
N ASN A 100 4.74 12.38 -0.35
CA ASN A 100 5.67 11.39 0.22
C ASN A 100 4.92 10.40 1.13
N PRO A 101 5.46 9.20 1.37
CA PRO A 101 4.83 8.22 2.25
C PRO A 101 4.50 8.75 3.65
N GLN A 102 5.42 9.50 4.26
CA GLN A 102 5.29 9.95 5.65
C GLN A 102 4.14 10.94 5.84
N ALA A 103 3.84 11.74 4.82
CA ALA A 103 2.67 12.63 4.78
C ALA A 103 1.32 11.88 4.87
N LEU A 104 1.30 10.58 4.56
CA LEU A 104 0.15 9.70 4.77
C LEU A 104 0.19 8.94 6.10
N GLY A 105 1.03 9.35 7.05
CA GLY A 105 1.09 8.77 8.39
C GLY A 105 -0.26 8.76 9.11
N TRP A 106 -1.13 9.75 8.83
CA TRP A 106 -2.49 9.82 9.39
C TRP A 106 -3.43 8.71 8.87
N ILE A 107 -3.08 8.04 7.77
CA ILE A 107 -3.72 6.80 7.29
C ILE A 107 -2.97 5.57 7.84
N ALA A 108 -1.64 5.57 7.71
CA ALA A 108 -0.82 4.39 8.02
C ALA A 108 -0.78 4.05 9.51
N MET A 109 -0.61 5.05 10.39
CA MET A 109 -0.50 4.83 11.83
C MET A 109 -1.80 4.23 12.43
N PRO A 110 -3.01 4.74 12.14
CA PRO A 110 -4.24 4.10 12.63
C PRO A 110 -4.43 2.68 12.13
N LEU A 111 -4.09 2.38 10.87
CA LEU A 111 -4.14 1.01 10.35
C LEU A 111 -3.15 0.09 11.09
N ALA A 112 -1.93 0.56 11.36
CA ALA A 112 -0.97 -0.20 12.15
C ALA A 112 -1.47 -0.47 13.58
N LYS A 113 -2.12 0.50 14.23
CA LYS A 113 -2.79 0.26 15.53
C LYS A 113 -3.87 -0.81 15.45
N GLN A 114 -4.55 -0.93 14.31
CA GLN A 114 -5.60 -1.92 14.07
C GLN A 114 -5.05 -3.29 13.61
N GLY A 115 -3.74 -3.52 13.68
CA GLY A 115 -3.16 -4.82 13.36
C GLY A 115 -2.80 -5.02 11.90
N PHE A 116 -2.55 -3.96 11.13
CA PHE A 116 -2.06 -4.05 9.74
C PHE A 116 -0.58 -3.72 9.64
N VAL A 117 0.16 -4.42 8.79
CA VAL A 117 1.43 -3.89 8.26
C VAL A 117 1.07 -2.98 7.10
N VAL A 118 1.61 -1.77 7.06
CA VAL A 118 1.36 -0.79 5.99
C VAL A 118 2.68 -0.44 5.33
N ALA A 119 2.86 -0.80 4.06
CA ALA A 119 4.09 -0.54 3.31
C ALA A 119 3.85 0.48 2.20
N ALA A 120 4.64 1.55 2.19
CA ALA A 120 4.46 2.68 1.28
C ALA A 120 5.76 3.02 0.55
N PRO A 121 5.87 2.74 -0.77
CA PRO A 121 7.01 3.17 -1.55
C PRO A 121 7.00 4.66 -1.81
N THR A 122 8.19 5.25 -1.91
CA THR A 122 8.39 6.56 -2.50
C THR A 122 8.48 6.39 -4.01
N HIS A 123 7.53 6.97 -4.75
CA HIS A 123 7.56 6.96 -6.21
C HIS A 123 8.57 8.00 -6.73
N PRO A 124 9.59 7.59 -7.51
CA PRO A 124 10.61 8.49 -8.02
C PRO A 124 10.02 9.64 -8.83
N GLY A 125 10.53 10.85 -8.60
CA GLY A 125 10.07 12.07 -9.27
C GLY A 125 8.64 12.51 -8.92
N ASN A 126 7.99 11.90 -7.92
CA ASN A 126 6.66 12.30 -7.46
C ASN A 126 6.69 12.99 -6.08
N ALA A 127 7.83 12.93 -5.38
CA ALA A 127 7.92 13.25 -3.96
C ALA A 127 8.70 14.52 -3.60
N GLY A 128 8.00 15.44 -2.92
CA GLY A 128 8.60 16.56 -2.20
C GLY A 128 9.40 17.49 -3.10
N ALA A 129 10.62 17.82 -2.66
CA ALA A 129 11.53 18.69 -3.41
C ALA A 129 12.00 18.07 -4.73
N ASN A 130 12.04 16.73 -4.83
CA ASN A 130 12.56 16.00 -6.00
C ASN A 130 11.47 15.71 -7.05
N ARG A 131 10.26 16.25 -6.90
CA ARG A 131 9.16 16.06 -7.85
C ARG A 131 9.49 16.64 -9.23
N SER A 132 9.04 15.97 -10.27
CA SER A 132 9.17 16.34 -11.67
C SER A 132 7.83 16.10 -12.37
N ALA A 133 7.35 17.06 -13.16
CA ALA A 133 6.11 16.90 -13.90
C ALA A 133 6.22 15.72 -14.89
N ALA A 134 7.38 15.55 -15.52
CA ALA A 134 7.62 14.47 -16.48
C ALA A 134 7.52 13.09 -15.82
N GLU A 135 8.09 12.91 -14.63
CA GLU A 135 8.00 11.64 -13.89
C GLU A 135 6.65 11.43 -13.23
N THR A 136 6.02 12.52 -12.79
CA THR A 136 4.70 12.49 -12.17
C THR A 136 3.63 12.03 -13.16
N MET A 137 3.71 12.46 -14.42
CA MET A 137 2.75 12.07 -15.46
C MET A 137 2.99 10.66 -16.04
N LYS A 138 4.05 9.96 -15.63
CA LYS A 138 4.29 8.54 -15.97
C LYS A 138 3.51 7.61 -15.04
N LEU A 139 2.19 7.78 -15.01
CA LEU A 139 1.27 7.12 -14.08
C LEU A 139 1.39 5.60 -14.07
N TRP A 140 1.69 5.01 -15.22
CA TRP A 140 1.83 3.57 -15.41
C TRP A 140 3.02 2.95 -14.67
N LEU A 141 4.01 3.75 -14.24
CA LEU A 141 5.14 3.23 -13.47
C LEU A 141 4.76 2.94 -12.01
N ARG A 142 3.74 3.62 -11.48
CA ARG A 142 3.41 3.54 -10.05
C ARG A 142 2.84 2.19 -9.62
N PRO A 143 1.94 1.53 -10.39
CA PRO A 143 1.50 0.17 -10.06
C PRO A 143 2.64 -0.86 -10.03
N ALA A 144 3.64 -0.71 -10.91
CA ALA A 144 4.82 -1.57 -10.93
C ALA A 144 5.69 -1.35 -9.68
N ASP A 145 5.90 -0.09 -9.26
CA ASP A 145 6.58 0.24 -8.00
C ASP A 145 5.89 -0.42 -6.78
N VAL A 146 4.55 -0.41 -6.76
CA VAL A 146 3.77 -1.07 -5.71
C VAL A 146 3.92 -2.60 -5.75
N THR A 147 3.89 -3.18 -6.95
CA THR A 147 4.10 -4.63 -7.15
C THR A 147 5.47 -5.08 -6.66
N GLU A 148 6.53 -4.31 -6.96
CA GLU A 148 7.88 -4.61 -6.47
C GLU A 148 8.02 -4.37 -4.97
N THR A 149 7.28 -3.41 -4.41
CA THR A 149 7.17 -3.25 -2.94
C THR A 149 6.56 -4.49 -2.29
N LEU A 150 5.46 -5.01 -2.84
CA LEU A 150 4.85 -6.26 -2.37
C LEU A 150 5.83 -7.44 -2.45
N ASN A 151 6.60 -7.54 -3.54
CA ASN A 151 7.63 -8.57 -3.69
C ASN A 151 8.73 -8.45 -2.63
N ALA A 152 9.17 -7.23 -2.32
CA ALA A 152 10.20 -6.98 -1.31
C ALA A 152 9.69 -7.30 0.10
N MET A 153 8.46 -6.89 0.45
CA MET A 153 7.84 -7.19 1.74
C MET A 153 7.69 -8.71 1.96
N GLY A 154 7.45 -9.48 0.89
CA GLY A 154 7.41 -10.93 0.93
C GLY A 154 8.75 -11.63 1.21
N LYS A 155 9.87 -10.90 1.17
CA LYS A 155 11.24 -11.43 1.30
C LYS A 155 12.09 -10.72 2.36
N ALA A 156 11.60 -9.59 2.88
CA ALA A 156 12.33 -8.80 3.86
C ALA A 156 12.41 -9.56 5.18
N ALA A 157 13.62 -9.94 5.61
CA ALA A 157 13.83 -10.76 6.80
C ALA A 157 13.17 -10.20 8.07
N PHE A 158 13.06 -8.87 8.17
CA PHE A 158 12.38 -8.19 9.28
C PHE A 158 10.87 -8.47 9.31
N PHE A 159 10.21 -8.64 8.15
CA PHE A 159 8.75 -8.76 8.03
C PHE A 159 8.25 -10.14 7.58
N GLU A 160 9.07 -10.94 6.92
CA GLU A 160 8.68 -12.18 6.23
C GLU A 160 7.84 -13.12 7.12
N LYS A 161 8.20 -13.24 8.41
CA LYS A 161 7.50 -14.12 9.35
C LYS A 161 6.23 -13.52 9.95
N HIS A 162 5.97 -12.22 9.72
CA HIS A 162 4.91 -11.43 10.33
C HIS A 162 3.82 -10.98 9.34
N ILE A 163 3.91 -11.35 8.06
CA ILE A 163 2.90 -10.97 7.05
C ILE A 163 1.99 -12.15 6.72
N GLU A 164 0.68 -11.88 6.63
CA GLU A 164 -0.31 -12.76 6.02
C GLU A 164 -0.33 -12.54 4.50
N HIS A 165 0.48 -13.29 3.75
CA HIS A 165 0.70 -13.05 2.30
C HIS A 165 -0.56 -13.21 1.43
N ASP A 166 -1.61 -13.84 1.93
CA ASP A 166 -2.89 -14.02 1.24
C ASP A 166 -3.92 -12.92 1.57
N LYS A 167 -3.56 -11.95 2.42
CA LYS A 167 -4.42 -10.83 2.83
C LYS A 167 -3.73 -9.51 2.53
N VAL A 168 -3.70 -9.17 1.24
CA VAL A 168 -3.09 -7.94 0.73
C VAL A 168 -4.19 -7.02 0.18
N GLY A 169 -4.16 -5.76 0.60
CA GLY A 169 -4.96 -4.69 0.04
C GLY A 169 -4.12 -3.49 -0.35
N ILE A 170 -4.73 -2.52 -1.03
CA ILE A 170 -4.11 -1.24 -1.38
C ILE A 170 -5.01 -0.07 -1.04
N LEU A 171 -4.41 0.98 -0.48
CA LEU A 171 -5.01 2.30 -0.33
C LEU A 171 -4.16 3.33 -1.07
N GLY A 172 -4.81 4.36 -1.61
CA GLY A 172 -4.06 5.50 -2.16
C GLY A 172 -4.87 6.78 -2.22
N LEU A 173 -4.16 7.90 -2.09
CA LEU A 173 -4.72 9.26 -2.12
C LEU A 173 -4.27 9.99 -3.40
N SER A 174 -5.18 10.72 -4.05
CA SER A 174 -4.85 11.53 -5.24
C SER A 174 -4.31 10.63 -6.37
N MET A 175 -3.13 10.91 -6.93
CA MET A 175 -2.47 10.00 -7.88
C MET A 175 -2.16 8.61 -7.30
N GLY A 176 -2.05 8.50 -5.97
CA GLY A 176 -2.01 7.21 -5.28
C GLY A 176 -3.34 6.47 -5.40
N GLY A 177 -4.47 7.19 -5.43
CA GLY A 177 -5.80 6.61 -5.67
C GLY A 177 -5.91 6.02 -7.07
N SER A 178 -5.38 6.71 -8.09
CA SER A 178 -5.28 6.13 -9.44
C SER A 178 -4.34 4.94 -9.50
N THR A 179 -3.24 4.96 -8.74
CA THR A 179 -2.37 3.78 -8.57
C THR A 179 -3.14 2.59 -7.98
N ALA A 180 -3.98 2.83 -6.98
CA ALA A 180 -4.84 1.81 -6.36
C ALA A 180 -5.87 1.23 -7.33
N LEU A 181 -6.47 2.06 -8.20
CA LEU A 181 -7.36 1.57 -9.25
C LEU A 181 -6.59 0.77 -10.31
N ALA A 182 -5.41 1.24 -10.71
CA ALA A 182 -4.64 0.62 -11.79
C ALA A 182 -4.11 -0.77 -11.42
N ILE A 183 -3.63 -0.97 -10.19
CA ILE A 183 -3.22 -2.31 -9.73
C ILE A 183 -4.41 -3.26 -9.52
N ALA A 184 -5.62 -2.72 -9.41
CA ALA A 184 -6.87 -3.49 -9.37
C ALA A 184 -7.48 -3.74 -10.76
N GLY A 185 -6.75 -3.41 -11.84
CA GLY A 185 -7.14 -3.70 -13.23
C GLY A 185 -7.70 -2.50 -14.01
N ALA A 186 -7.79 -1.30 -13.42
CA ALA A 186 -8.15 -0.12 -14.20
C ALA A 186 -7.02 0.24 -15.20
N ARG A 187 -7.39 0.70 -16.39
CA ARG A 187 -6.44 0.98 -17.47
C ARG A 187 -6.46 2.45 -17.85
N ILE A 188 -5.28 3.01 -18.08
CA ILE A 188 -5.12 4.39 -18.55
C ILE A 188 -5.40 4.42 -20.05
N ASP A 189 -6.32 5.30 -20.46
CA ASP A 189 -6.49 5.62 -21.87
C ASP A 189 -5.39 6.59 -22.30
N ALA A 190 -4.44 6.10 -23.11
CA ALA A 190 -3.29 6.88 -23.55
C ALA A 190 -3.70 8.15 -24.32
N LYS A 191 -4.80 8.14 -25.08
CA LYS A 191 -5.27 9.33 -25.82
C LYS A 191 -5.83 10.37 -24.86
N ARG A 192 -6.56 9.94 -23.84
CA ARG A 192 -7.07 10.84 -22.79
C ARG A 192 -5.94 11.41 -21.94
N LEU A 193 -4.91 10.62 -21.65
CA LEU A 193 -3.73 11.09 -20.92
C LEU A 193 -2.96 12.15 -21.73
N ALA A 194 -2.73 11.91 -23.02
CA ALA A 194 -2.08 12.88 -23.90
C ALA A 194 -2.85 14.21 -23.95
N ALA A 195 -4.18 14.15 -24.05
CA ALA A 195 -5.04 15.33 -24.11
C ALA A 195 -5.38 15.95 -22.73
N TYR A 196 -4.88 15.39 -21.62
CA TYR A 196 -5.36 15.73 -20.28
C TYR A 196 -5.19 17.23 -19.93
N CYS A 197 -4.13 17.85 -20.45
CA CYS A 197 -3.80 19.26 -20.22
C CYS A 197 -3.97 20.15 -21.46
N ASP A 198 -4.76 19.72 -22.44
CA ASP A 198 -5.17 20.57 -23.57
C ASP A 198 -6.00 21.77 -23.11
N THR A 199 -6.68 21.61 -21.98
CA THR A 199 -7.43 22.66 -21.28
C THR A 199 -7.13 22.63 -19.79
N ASP A 200 -7.42 23.74 -19.11
CA ASP A 200 -7.27 23.84 -17.65
C ASP A 200 -8.52 23.37 -16.88
N THR A 201 -9.55 22.86 -17.57
CA THR A 201 -10.87 22.60 -16.95
C THR A 201 -10.88 21.43 -15.98
N LEU A 202 -9.98 20.46 -16.16
CA LEU A 202 -9.90 19.26 -15.31
C LEU A 202 -9.07 19.55 -14.05
N ASN A 203 -7.88 20.13 -14.22
CA ASN A 203 -6.99 20.46 -13.11
C ASN A 203 -6.02 21.58 -13.50
N ALA A 204 -6.48 22.83 -13.35
CA ALA A 204 -5.70 24.03 -13.71
C ALA A 204 -4.34 24.10 -13.01
N SER A 205 -4.24 23.61 -11.76
CA SER A 205 -2.98 23.64 -11.01
C SER A 205 -1.96 22.63 -11.56
N LEU A 206 -2.38 21.37 -11.77
CA LEU A 206 -1.53 20.34 -12.36
C LEU A 206 -1.11 20.73 -13.78
N CYS A 207 -2.05 21.14 -14.62
CA CYS A 207 -1.76 21.49 -16.02
C CYS A 207 -0.91 22.77 -16.14
N GLY A 208 -1.12 23.75 -15.24
CA GLY A 208 -0.21 24.88 -15.09
C GLY A 208 1.22 24.44 -14.77
N TRP A 209 1.40 23.50 -13.82
CA TRP A 209 2.71 22.98 -13.45
C TRP A 209 3.38 22.15 -14.57
N VAL A 210 2.62 21.30 -15.27
CA VAL A 210 3.09 20.53 -16.43
C VAL A 210 3.62 21.46 -17.52
N ARG A 211 2.85 22.50 -17.89
CA ARG A 211 3.27 23.50 -18.89
C ARG A 211 4.49 24.29 -18.45
N GLN A 212 4.52 24.77 -17.19
CA GLN A 212 5.67 25.49 -16.64
C GLN A 212 6.94 24.63 -16.58
N SER A 213 6.78 23.31 -16.48
CA SER A 213 7.89 22.35 -16.48
C SER A 213 8.36 21.98 -17.90
N GLY A 214 7.77 22.56 -18.95
CA GLY A 214 8.12 22.27 -20.35
C GLY A 214 7.76 20.86 -20.80
N VAL A 215 6.80 20.21 -20.14
CA VAL A 215 6.36 18.85 -20.48
C VAL A 215 5.20 18.93 -21.47
N ASP A 216 5.35 18.25 -22.61
CA ASP A 216 4.29 18.04 -23.58
C ASP A 216 3.77 16.60 -23.48
N LEU A 217 2.52 16.44 -23.05
CA LEU A 217 1.88 15.13 -22.87
C LEU A 217 1.61 14.42 -24.21
N HIS A 218 1.48 15.16 -25.31
CA HIS A 218 1.33 14.56 -26.65
C HIS A 218 2.64 13.95 -27.16
N ALA A 219 3.78 14.48 -26.71
CA ALA A 219 5.10 14.01 -27.10
C ALA A 219 5.65 12.88 -26.20
N MET A 220 4.95 12.54 -25.11
CA MET A 220 5.38 11.45 -24.22
C MET A 220 5.23 10.09 -24.92
N ASP A 221 6.16 9.16 -24.65
CA ASP A 221 5.95 7.75 -24.99
C ASP A 221 4.91 7.13 -24.04
N LEU A 222 3.69 6.99 -24.54
CA LEU A 222 2.55 6.44 -23.81
C LEU A 222 2.27 4.97 -24.16
N THR A 223 3.19 4.29 -24.85
CA THR A 223 3.00 2.91 -25.31
C THR A 223 2.64 1.97 -24.15
N SER A 224 3.27 2.18 -22.99
CA SER A 224 3.02 1.39 -21.77
C SER A 224 1.87 1.91 -20.92
N ALA A 225 1.30 3.08 -21.22
CA ALA A 225 0.34 3.74 -20.33
C ALA A 225 -0.90 2.86 -20.09
N GLY A 226 -1.44 2.28 -21.17
CA GLY A 226 -2.66 1.46 -21.12
C GLY A 226 -2.43 -0.02 -20.85
N ARG A 227 -1.22 -0.45 -20.46
CA ARG A 227 -0.97 -1.87 -20.15
C ARG A 227 -1.81 -2.32 -18.95
N ASP A 228 -2.03 -3.63 -18.86
CA ASP A 228 -2.61 -4.22 -17.67
C ASP A 228 -1.54 -4.27 -16.56
N ASN A 229 -1.88 -3.71 -15.40
CA ASN A 229 -1.03 -3.71 -14.20
C ASN A 229 -1.68 -4.48 -13.05
N GLU A 230 -2.74 -5.25 -13.33
CA GLU A 230 -3.43 -6.03 -12.30
C GLU A 230 -2.45 -6.94 -11.55
N ASP A 231 -2.46 -6.86 -10.22
CA ASP A 231 -1.78 -7.81 -9.36
C ASP A 231 -2.83 -8.60 -8.58
N ALA A 232 -3.07 -9.85 -9.01
CA ALA A 232 -4.10 -10.72 -8.44
C ALA A 232 -3.90 -11.05 -6.94
N ARG A 233 -2.75 -10.70 -6.35
CA ARG A 233 -2.52 -10.82 -4.90
C ARG A 233 -3.27 -9.74 -4.12
N VAL A 234 -3.54 -8.58 -4.74
CA VAL A 234 -4.28 -7.47 -4.15
C VAL A 234 -5.78 -7.78 -4.19
N ARG A 235 -6.38 -8.08 -3.03
CA ARG A 235 -7.79 -8.51 -2.90
C ARG A 235 -8.76 -7.39 -2.53
N PHE A 236 -8.23 -6.23 -2.16
CA PHE A 236 -8.99 -5.04 -1.79
C PHE A 236 -8.27 -3.81 -2.31
N ALA A 237 -9.01 -2.86 -2.88
CA ALA A 237 -8.49 -1.58 -3.30
C ALA A 237 -9.42 -0.45 -2.85
N MET A 238 -8.83 0.62 -2.34
CA MET A 238 -9.53 1.85 -1.99
C MET A 238 -8.78 3.05 -2.57
N ALA A 239 -9.48 3.77 -3.45
CA ALA A 239 -9.00 5.00 -4.05
C ALA A 239 -9.67 6.20 -3.40
N ILE A 240 -8.87 7.09 -2.81
CA ILE A 240 -9.33 8.31 -2.15
C ILE A 240 -9.01 9.47 -3.08
N ASP A 241 -10.06 10.15 -3.56
CA ASP A 241 -9.96 11.30 -4.47
C ASP A 241 -9.00 11.05 -5.66
N PRO A 242 -9.23 10.01 -6.48
CA PRO A 242 -8.29 9.62 -7.53
C PRO A 242 -8.08 10.75 -8.54
N ALA A 243 -6.82 11.14 -8.72
CA ALA A 243 -6.36 12.07 -9.75
C ALA A 243 -5.49 11.32 -10.75
N PRO A 244 -5.50 11.67 -12.06
CA PRO A 244 -4.57 11.08 -13.00
C PRO A 244 -3.16 11.34 -12.53
#